data_AF-A0A2L0WTB9-F1
#
_entry.id   AF-A0A2L0WTB9-F1
#
_cell.length_a   1.000
_cell.length_b   1.000
_cell.length_c   1.000
_cell.angle_alpha   90.00
_cell.angle_beta   90.00
_cell.angle_gamma   90.00
#
_symmetry.space_group_name_H-M   'P 1'
#
loop_
_entity.id
_entity.type
_entity.pdbx_description
1 polymer ?
#
loop_
_entity_poly.entity_id
_entity_poly.type
_entity_poly.pdbx_seq_one_letter_code
_entity_poly.pdbx_strand_id
1 'polypeptide(L)'
;PGESSRIMEHSPVPMSPLESLASSAVKTANSSKAALILVLTRGGSTAKLVAKYRPGMPILSVVVPEIKTDSFDWSCSDEAPARHSLIFRGLVPVLSAGSSRASHAETTEEALDFAFQH
;
A
#
# COMPACT_ATOMS: atom_id res chain seq x y z
N PRO A 1 0.68 6.85 24.95
CA PRO A 1 0.08 6.85 23.60
C PRO A 1 1.16 6.83 22.50
N GLY A 2 1.07 5.89 21.54
CA GLY A 2 2.01 5.78 20.41
C GLY A 2 1.87 6.93 19.41
N GLU A 3 2.87 7.12 18.55
CA GLU A 3 2.94 8.22 17.55
C GLU A 3 1.66 8.29 16.68
N SER A 4 1.13 7.14 16.26
CA SER A 4 -0.14 7.01 15.53
C SER A 4 -1.35 7.65 16.22
N SER A 5 -1.45 7.54 17.56
CA SER A 5 -2.56 8.10 18.35
C SER A 5 -2.58 9.63 18.27
N ARG A 6 -1.41 10.27 18.35
CA ARG A 6 -1.27 11.74 18.30
C ARG A 6 -1.65 12.29 16.94
N ILE A 7 -1.30 11.58 15.86
CA ILE A 7 -1.61 12.00 14.48
C ILE A 7 -3.12 11.98 14.22
N MET A 8 -3.81 11.01 14.83
CA MET A 8 -5.25 10.91 14.71
C MET A 8 -5.99 12.01 15.48
N GLU A 9 -5.49 12.42 16.66
CA GLU A 9 -6.05 13.55 17.44
C GLU A 9 -6.03 14.87 16.66
N HIS A 10 -5.05 15.05 15.77
CA HIS A 10 -4.90 16.24 14.92
C HIS A 10 -5.45 16.06 13.50
N SER A 11 -6.15 14.96 13.21
CA SER A 11 -6.74 14.73 11.89
C SER A 11 -8.12 15.40 11.78
N PRO A 12 -8.49 15.93 10.59
CA PRO A 12 -9.77 16.60 10.39
C PRO A 12 -10.94 15.65 10.59
N VAL A 13 -12.01 16.15 11.23
CA VAL A 13 -13.26 15.42 11.47
C VAL A 13 -14.38 16.13 10.70
N PRO A 14 -15.15 15.42 9.85
CA PRO A 14 -15.05 13.98 9.55
C PRO A 14 -13.85 13.64 8.64
N MET A 15 -13.24 12.49 8.89
CA MET A 15 -12.18 11.94 8.05
C MET A 15 -12.76 11.44 6.72
N SER A 16 -11.95 11.45 5.65
CA SER A 16 -12.34 10.81 4.40
C SER A 16 -12.43 9.28 4.57
N PRO A 17 -13.14 8.54 3.70
CA PRO A 17 -13.21 7.09 3.79
C PRO A 17 -11.84 6.41 3.72
N LEU A 18 -10.96 6.86 2.82
CA LEU A 18 -9.60 6.32 2.68
C LEU A 18 -8.73 6.61 3.90
N GLU A 19 -8.85 7.82 4.47
CA GLU A 19 -8.12 8.20 5.68
C GLU A 19 -8.58 7.38 6.89
N SER A 20 -9.90 7.21 7.03
CA SER A 20 -10.51 6.41 8.09
C SER A 20 -10.08 4.94 8.00
N LEU A 21 -10.01 4.40 6.79
CA LEU A 21 -9.52 3.05 6.53
C LEU A 21 -8.04 2.91 6.90
N ALA A 22 -7.20 3.85 6.48
CA ALA A 22 -5.76 3.84 6.79
C ALA A 22 -5.51 3.91 8.31
N SER A 23 -6.19 4.81 9.01
CA SER A 23 -6.12 4.92 10.48
C SER A 23 -6.52 3.62 11.17
N SER A 24 -7.62 3.01 10.71
CA SER A 24 -8.13 1.77 11.28
C SER A 24 -7.19 0.59 11.01
N ALA A 25 -6.63 0.50 9.81
CA ALA A 25 -5.65 -0.53 9.46
C ALA A 25 -4.41 -0.47 10.35
N VAL A 26 -3.86 0.73 10.58
CA VAL A 26 -2.68 0.91 11.46
C VAL A 26 -3.00 0.56 12.91
N LYS A 27 -4.19 0.94 13.41
CA LYS A 27 -4.63 0.51 14.75
C LYS A 27 -4.74 -1.00 14.85
N THR A 28 -5.42 -1.64 13.91
CA THR A 28 -5.59 -3.10 13.90
C THR A 28 -4.25 -3.82 13.82
N ALA A 29 -3.32 -3.34 12.98
CA ALA A 29 -1.97 -3.89 12.88
C ALA A 29 -1.21 -3.80 14.21
N ASN A 30 -1.31 -2.66 14.91
CA ASN A 30 -0.70 -2.49 16.23
C ASN A 30 -1.36 -3.41 17.29
N SER A 31 -2.69 -3.48 17.32
CA SER A 31 -3.43 -4.30 18.29
C SER A 31 -3.21 -5.80 18.09
N SER A 32 -3.09 -6.25 16.84
CA SER A 32 -2.83 -7.65 16.49
C SER A 32 -1.34 -8.03 16.52
N LYS A 33 -0.44 -7.07 16.73
CA LYS A 33 1.02 -7.24 16.60
C LYS A 33 1.40 -7.81 15.22
N ALA A 34 0.78 -7.28 14.16
CA ALA A 34 1.07 -7.69 12.80
C ALA A 34 2.56 -7.49 12.47
N ALA A 35 3.13 -8.45 11.74
CA ALA A 35 4.53 -8.39 11.30
C ALA A 35 4.76 -7.30 10.23
N LEU A 36 3.75 -7.04 9.40
CA LEU A 36 3.78 -6.03 8.33
C LEU A 36 2.36 -5.58 7.97
N ILE A 37 2.26 -4.48 7.21
CA ILE A 37 1.03 -4.04 6.55
C ILE A 37 1.22 -4.17 5.04
N LEU A 38 0.42 -5.01 4.38
CA LEU A 38 0.40 -5.13 2.92
C LEU A 38 -0.59 -4.11 2.33
N VAL A 39 -0.13 -3.33 1.36
CA VAL A 39 -0.94 -2.35 0.64
C VAL A 39 -0.83 -2.61 -0.86
N LEU A 40 -1.94 -3.00 -1.48
CA LEU A 40 -2.05 -3.04 -2.94
C LEU A 40 -2.48 -1.67 -3.44
N THR A 41 -1.73 -1.11 -4.40
CA THR A 41 -1.99 0.25 -4.88
C THR A 41 -1.62 0.40 -6.35
N ARG A 42 -2.32 1.29 -7.07
CA ARG A 42 -1.94 1.69 -8.43
C ARG A 42 -1.09 2.96 -8.42
N GLY A 43 -1.49 3.96 -7.63
CA GLY A 43 -0.87 5.30 -7.58
C GLY A 43 -0.04 5.60 -6.33
N GLY A 44 0.07 4.67 -5.37
CA GLY A 44 0.82 4.86 -4.14
C GLY A 44 0.12 5.69 -3.06
N SER A 45 -0.99 6.37 -3.36
CA SER A 45 -1.69 7.26 -2.42
C SER A 45 -2.11 6.55 -1.13
N THR A 46 -2.67 5.34 -1.23
CA THR A 46 -3.09 4.55 -0.05
C THR A 46 -1.90 4.25 0.87
N ALA A 47 -0.78 3.85 0.28
CA ALA A 47 0.44 3.50 1.02
C ALA A 47 1.00 4.71 1.77
N LYS A 48 0.93 5.90 1.16
CA LYS A 48 1.31 7.18 1.78
C LYS A 48 0.40 7.55 2.96
N LEU A 49 -0.90 7.30 2.85
CA LEU A 49 -1.84 7.53 3.96
C LEU A 49 -1.59 6.58 5.14
N VAL A 50 -1.28 5.31 4.88
CA VAL A 50 -0.87 4.37 5.93
C VAL A 50 0.41 4.86 6.61
N ALA A 51 1.41 5.28 5.82
CA ALA A 51 2.67 5.82 6.34
C ALA A 51 2.50 7.10 7.16
N LYS A 52 1.47 7.92 6.87
CA LYS A 52 1.11 9.10 7.67
C LYS A 52 0.92 8.75 9.14
N TYR A 53 0.32 7.61 9.44
CA TYR A 53 0.03 7.18 10.83
C TYR A 53 1.20 6.49 11.52
N ARG A 54 2.38 6.45 10.88
CA ARG A 54 3.66 6.00 11.48
C ARG A 54 3.54 4.64 12.20
N PRO A 55 3.13 3.56 11.50
CA PRO A 55 3.15 2.22 12.07
C PRO A 55 4.56 1.82 12.52
N GLY A 56 4.65 0.96 13.55
CA GLY A 56 5.93 0.41 14.02
C GLY A 56 6.46 -0.75 13.18
N MET A 57 5.59 -1.41 12.42
CA MET A 57 5.91 -2.46 11.46
C MET A 57 6.12 -1.90 10.05
N PRO A 58 6.87 -2.60 9.17
CA PRO A 58 7.04 -2.20 7.76
C PRO A 58 5.72 -2.22 6.98
N ILE A 59 5.66 -1.38 5.95
CA ILE A 59 4.55 -1.28 5.00
C ILE A 59 5.04 -1.80 3.65
N LEU A 60 4.57 -2.97 3.24
CA LEU A 60 4.86 -3.52 1.91
C LEU A 60 3.85 -2.94 0.92
N SER A 61 4.31 -2.09 0.00
CA SER A 61 3.46 -1.43 -0.99
C SER A 61 3.63 -2.07 -2.36
N VAL A 62 2.69 -2.93 -2.74
CA VAL A 62 2.69 -3.57 -4.05
C VAL A 62 1.99 -2.67 -5.05
N VAL A 63 2.77 -2.15 -5.99
CA VAL A 63 2.31 -1.33 -7.10
C VAL A 63 1.86 -2.26 -8.22
N VAL A 64 0.55 -2.27 -8.47
CA VAL A 64 -0.07 -3.07 -9.52
C VAL A 64 -0.30 -2.17 -10.74
N PRO A 65 0.47 -2.32 -11.84
CA PRO A 65 0.29 -1.50 -13.03
C PRO A 65 -1.05 -1.80 -13.71
N GLU A 66 -1.66 -0.77 -14.33
CA GLU A 66 -2.76 -1.00 -15.26
C GLU A 66 -2.17 -1.42 -16.61
N ILE A 67 -2.60 -2.57 -17.12
CA ILE A 67 -2.34 -2.97 -18.50
C ILE A 67 -3.48 -2.42 -19.34
N LYS A 68 -3.16 -1.50 -20.24
CA LYS A 68 -4.09 -1.06 -21.27
C LYS A 68 -3.75 -1.82 -22.55
N THR A 69 -4.68 -2.63 -23.02
CA THR A 69 -4.62 -3.26 -24.34
C THR A 69 -5.32 -2.35 -25.32
N ASP A 70 -4.56 -1.63 -26.12
CA ASP A 70 -5.09 -1.09 -27.37
C ASP A 70 -4.75 -2.07 -28.49
N SER A 71 -5.63 -2.15 -29.48
CA SER A 71 -5.70 -3.18 -30.53
C SER A 71 -4.36 -3.52 -31.25
N PHE A 72 -3.50 -4.33 -30.60
CA PHE A 72 -2.18 -4.89 -30.99
C PHE A 72 -0.94 -4.41 -30.18
N ASP A 73 -1.06 -3.54 -29.18
CA ASP A 73 0.09 -3.11 -28.35
C ASP A 73 -0.20 -3.21 -26.84
N TRP A 74 0.71 -3.83 -26.09
CA TRP A 74 0.63 -3.90 -24.62
C TRP A 74 1.48 -2.76 -24.05
N SER A 75 0.87 -1.90 -23.23
CA SER A 75 1.61 -0.86 -22.50
C SER A 75 1.45 -1.08 -21.00
N CYS A 76 2.58 -1.11 -20.29
CA CYS A 76 2.62 -1.18 -18.82
C CYS A 76 2.59 0.25 -18.26
N SER A 77 1.73 0.50 -17.28
CA SER A 77 1.66 1.79 -16.59
C SER A 77 2.98 2.17 -15.90
N ASP A 78 3.14 3.48 -15.64
CA ASP A 78 4.35 4.07 -15.06
C ASP A 78 4.73 3.48 -13.68
N GLU A 79 6.00 3.16 -13.51
CA GLU A 79 6.61 2.69 -12.26
C GLU A 79 6.87 3.82 -11.24
N ALA A 80 6.66 5.07 -11.64
CA ALA A 80 6.85 6.23 -10.77
C ALA A 80 6.17 6.13 -9.40
N PRO A 81 4.97 5.54 -9.23
CA PRO A 81 4.38 5.33 -7.90
C PRO A 81 5.25 4.49 -6.97
N ALA A 82 5.94 3.47 -7.47
CA ALA A 82 6.85 2.64 -6.69
C ALA A 82 8.09 3.46 -6.28
N ARG A 83 8.71 4.15 -7.26
CA ARG A 83 9.89 5.01 -7.02
C ARG A 83 9.59 6.15 -6.03
N HIS A 84 8.47 6.84 -6.21
CA HIS A 84 8.04 7.91 -5.31
C HIS A 84 7.69 7.40 -3.91
N SER A 85 7.42 6.11 -3.72
CA SER A 85 7.13 5.59 -2.38
C SER A 85 8.38 5.46 -1.52
N LEU A 86 9.58 5.43 -2.11
CA LEU A 86 10.86 5.31 -1.40
C LEU A 86 11.17 6.48 -0.46
N ILE A 87 10.56 7.66 -0.66
CA ILE A 87 10.78 8.83 0.21
C ILE A 87 9.92 8.78 1.48
N PHE A 88 8.96 7.87 1.57
CA PHE A 88 8.03 7.78 2.69
C PHE A 88 8.54 6.76 3.72
N ARG A 89 8.49 7.15 4.99
CA ARG A 89 8.97 6.31 6.10
C ARG A 89 8.22 4.97 6.14
N GLY A 90 9.00 3.89 6.29
CA GLY A 90 8.47 2.54 6.54
C GLY A 90 7.89 1.85 5.32
N LEU A 91 7.90 2.50 4.15
CA LEU A 91 7.44 1.91 2.90
C LEU A 91 8.53 1.08 2.23
N VAL A 92 8.17 -0.13 1.84
CA VAL A 92 8.95 -1.06 1.02
C VAL A 92 8.14 -1.27 -0.26
N PRO A 93 8.40 -0.51 -1.34
CA PRO A 93 7.65 -0.66 -2.57
C PRO A 93 8.12 -1.87 -3.38
N VAL A 94 7.15 -2.60 -3.94
CA VAL A 94 7.37 -3.72 -4.86
C VAL A 94 6.55 -3.45 -6.11
N LEU A 95 7.17 -3.60 -7.28
CA LEU A 95 6.44 -3.54 -8.54
C LEU A 95 5.98 -4.96 -8.89
N SER A 96 4.67 -5.17 -9.00
CA SER A 96 4.13 -6.45 -9.49
C SER A 96 4.26 -6.49 -11.01
N ALA A 97 4.73 -7.63 -11.54
CA ALA A 97 4.78 -7.89 -12.97
C ALA A 97 3.34 -8.00 -13.47
N GLY A 98 2.88 -7.00 -14.24
CA GLY A 98 1.49 -6.97 -14.72
C GLY A 98 1.12 -8.26 -15.44
N SER A 99 0.20 -9.04 -14.87
CA SER A 99 -0.48 -10.14 -15.56
C SER A 99 -1.72 -9.62 -16.28
N SER A 100 -1.95 -10.06 -17.52
CA SER A 100 -3.17 -9.74 -18.29
C SER A 100 -4.46 -10.22 -17.62
N ARG A 101 -4.33 -11.05 -16.57
CA ARG A 101 -5.40 -11.57 -15.74
C ARG A 101 -5.39 -10.82 -14.41
N ALA A 102 -5.87 -9.58 -14.42
CA ALA A 102 -5.90 -8.74 -13.22
C ALA A 102 -7.09 -9.12 -12.31
N SER A 103 -7.03 -10.28 -11.66
CA SER A 103 -7.92 -10.56 -10.53
C SER A 103 -7.29 -10.02 -9.23
N HIS A 104 -8.10 -9.39 -8.37
CA HIS A 104 -7.60 -8.88 -7.08
C HIS A 104 -6.99 -9.98 -6.19
N ALA A 105 -7.45 -11.23 -6.35
CA ALA A 105 -6.96 -12.39 -5.59
C ALA A 105 -5.56 -12.84 -6.05
N GLU A 106 -5.29 -12.96 -7.35
CA GLU A 106 -3.95 -13.35 -7.84
C GLU A 106 -2.89 -12.34 -7.40
N THR A 107 -3.20 -11.03 -7.45
CA THR A 107 -2.25 -10.00 -6.99
C THR A 107 -1.97 -10.04 -5.49
N THR A 108 -2.90 -10.56 -4.66
CA THR A 108 -2.64 -10.76 -3.22
C THR A 108 -1.71 -11.94 -2.96
N GLU A 109 -1.87 -13.05 -3.69
CA GLU A 109 -1.07 -14.26 -3.49
C GLU A 109 0.39 -14.01 -3.89
N GLU A 110 0.63 -13.44 -5.08
CA GLU A 110 1.98 -13.08 -5.52
C GLU A 110 2.69 -12.11 -4.55
N ALA A 111 1.94 -11.14 -4.02
CA ALA A 111 2.43 -10.19 -3.04
C ALA A 111 2.82 -10.86 -1.71
N LEU A 112 2.03 -11.84 -1.27
CA LEU A 112 2.31 -12.60 -0.05
C LEU A 112 3.53 -13.52 -0.24
N ASP A 113 3.62 -14.21 -1.37
CA ASP A 113 4.77 -15.06 -1.70
C ASP A 113 6.06 -14.24 -1.71
N PHE A 114 6.04 -13.04 -2.29
CA PHE A 114 7.17 -12.12 -2.24
C PHE A 114 7.51 -11.68 -0.81
N ALA A 115 6.49 -11.38 0.00
CA ALA A 115 6.64 -10.99 1.40
C ALA A 115 7.19 -12.12 2.29
N PHE A 116 6.99 -13.38 1.92
CA PHE A 116 7.57 -14.52 2.65
C PHE A 116 9.01 -14.82 2.24
N GLN A 117 9.42 -14.41 1.03
CA GLN A 117 10.77 -14.65 0.53
C GLN A 117 11.81 -13.67 1.10
N HIS A 118 11.40 -12.51 1.64
CA HIS A 118 12.27 -11.43 2.09
C HIS A 118 11.80 -10.84 3.42
#